data_AF-A0AAW9SE39-F1
#
_entry.id   AF-A0AAW9SE39-F1
#
_cell.length_a   1.000
_cell.length_b   1.000
_cell.length_c   1.000
_cell.angle_alpha   90.00
_cell.angle_beta   90.00
_cell.angle_gamma   90.00
#
_symmetry.space_group_name_H-M   'P 1'
#
loop_
_entity.id
_entity.type
_entity.pdbx_description
1 polymer ?
#
loop_
_entity_poly.entity_id
_entity_poly.type
_entity_poly.pdbx_seq_one_letter_code
_entity_poly.pdbx_strand_id
1 'polypeptide(L)'
;MARKKFAMLNVSLLNSAAFRSLRSCTDRNVYFTAHLSSQADYSGLFRYPRSLFASEAGITEEQLQVSVQRLNDAQLLEYDSEVELLRISGWFRSINCPDNLSRVQNLAQGYLSGELPTTDICRRSIAEFVLGCLARAQRFKAGSEHGPKIVDEIRAFLATAGVVFRNLRPFLEEEFREYGASVAREFEDVMLGLVEAEAKMQRAADRIQMQEAIRVAAGCDQGGDTLPPQEKREDSKNTKKDKMAFADDFTATGEIDGNQAGKSARPLAATLNSPLVRALRASA
;
A
#
# COMPACT_ATOMS: atom_id res chain seq x y z
N MET A 1 -10.80 5.29 2.31
CA MET A 1 -9.81 6.39 2.11
C MET A 1 -10.41 7.79 2.33
N ALA A 2 -9.58 8.80 2.61
CA ALA A 2 -10.04 10.18 2.87
C ALA A 2 -10.49 10.89 1.58
N ARG A 3 -11.75 11.35 1.55
CA ARG A 3 -12.31 12.12 0.42
C ARG A 3 -11.64 13.47 0.26
N LYS A 4 -11.50 13.92 -0.98
CA LYS A 4 -10.92 15.24 -1.26
C LYS A 4 -11.89 16.36 -0.87
N LYS A 5 -11.35 17.50 -0.43
CA LYS A 5 -12.13 18.73 -0.18
C LYS A 5 -12.16 19.68 -1.36
N PHE A 6 -11.17 19.56 -2.25
CA PHE A 6 -11.00 20.34 -3.46
C PHE A 6 -10.38 19.45 -4.53
N ALA A 7 -10.61 19.78 -5.80
CA ALA A 7 -9.97 19.13 -6.92
C ALA A 7 -8.84 20.01 -7.45
N MET A 8 -7.68 19.42 -7.71
CA MET A 8 -6.57 20.10 -8.39
C MET A 8 -6.44 19.55 -9.81
N LEU A 9 -6.84 20.37 -10.78
CA LEU A 9 -6.68 20.07 -12.20
C LEU A 9 -5.48 20.84 -12.74
N ASN A 10 -4.51 20.12 -13.30
CA ASN A 10 -3.40 20.77 -13.98
C ASN A 10 -3.90 21.33 -15.32
N VAL A 11 -3.78 22.64 -15.52
CA VAL A 11 -4.22 23.31 -16.76
C VAL A 11 -3.44 22.80 -17.98
N SER A 12 -2.22 22.30 -17.79
CA SER A 12 -1.45 21.68 -18.88
C SER A 12 -2.12 20.44 -19.48
N LEU A 13 -3.08 19.83 -18.78
CA LEU A 13 -3.92 18.75 -19.30
C LEU A 13 -4.59 19.13 -20.61
N LEU A 14 -5.08 20.37 -20.73
CA LEU A 14 -5.75 20.86 -21.95
C LEU A 14 -4.83 20.85 -23.17
N ASN A 15 -3.52 20.80 -22.93
CA ASN A 15 -2.49 20.74 -23.95
C ASN A 15 -1.95 19.33 -24.22
N SER A 16 -2.36 18.32 -23.44
CA SER A 16 -1.88 16.95 -23.64
C SER A 16 -2.47 16.37 -24.93
N ALA A 17 -1.66 15.57 -25.65
CA ALA A 17 -2.11 14.90 -26.86
C ALA A 17 -3.32 13.98 -26.59
N ALA A 18 -3.28 13.25 -25.47
CA ALA A 18 -4.36 12.38 -25.00
C ALA A 18 -5.68 13.15 -24.78
N PHE A 19 -5.65 14.31 -24.13
CA PHE A 19 -6.88 15.08 -23.89
C PHE A 19 -7.39 15.76 -25.17
N ARG A 20 -6.46 16.23 -26.03
CA ARG A 20 -6.81 16.85 -27.32
C ARG A 20 -7.39 15.84 -28.31
N SER A 21 -7.03 14.56 -28.23
CA SER A 21 -7.58 13.52 -29.10
C SER A 21 -9.07 13.25 -28.83
N LEU A 22 -9.56 13.59 -27.63
CA LEU A 22 -10.99 13.57 -27.30
C LEU A 22 -11.73 14.61 -28.13
N ARG A 23 -12.45 14.15 -29.15
CA ARG A 23 -13.22 15.02 -30.07
C ARG A 23 -14.58 15.43 -29.51
N SER A 24 -15.15 14.63 -28.61
CA SER A 24 -16.47 14.89 -28.03
C SER A 24 -16.37 15.75 -26.78
N CYS A 25 -17.22 16.77 -26.68
CA CYS A 25 -17.41 17.51 -25.42
C CYS A 25 -17.92 16.60 -24.31
N THR A 26 -18.72 15.58 -24.64
CA THR A 26 -19.22 14.60 -23.66
C THR A 26 -18.08 13.83 -23.01
N ASP A 27 -17.12 13.34 -23.79
CA ASP A 27 -15.99 12.55 -23.25
C ASP A 27 -15.13 13.42 -22.32
N ARG A 28 -14.90 14.69 -22.69
CA ARG A 28 -14.20 15.67 -21.85
C ARG A 28 -14.97 15.97 -20.56
N ASN A 29 -16.29 16.12 -20.65
CA ASN A 29 -17.14 16.35 -19.48
C ASN A 29 -17.11 15.15 -18.53
N VAL A 30 -17.22 13.91 -19.03
CA VAL A 30 -17.10 12.69 -18.21
C VAL A 30 -15.78 12.66 -17.45
N TYR A 31 -14.67 12.99 -18.12
CA TYR A 31 -13.36 13.09 -17.48
C TYR A 31 -13.33 14.15 -16.35
N PHE A 32 -13.86 15.35 -16.61
CA PHE A 32 -13.94 16.38 -15.58
C PHE A 32 -14.89 16.01 -14.43
N THR A 33 -16.01 15.37 -14.71
CA THR A 33 -16.94 14.85 -13.70
C THR A 33 -16.23 13.89 -12.75
N ALA A 34 -15.42 12.95 -13.27
CA ALA A 34 -14.61 12.07 -12.42
C ALA A 34 -13.63 12.87 -11.54
N HIS A 35 -12.94 13.85 -12.13
CA HIS A 35 -12.02 14.74 -11.42
C HIS A 35 -12.67 15.68 -10.42
N LEU A 36 -13.97 15.94 -10.50
CA LEU A 36 -14.70 16.85 -9.63
C LEU A 36 -15.63 16.12 -8.65
N SER A 37 -15.84 14.81 -8.85
CA SER A 37 -16.77 14.02 -8.05
C SER A 37 -16.42 14.06 -6.57
N SER A 38 -17.48 14.02 -5.74
CA SER A 38 -17.39 13.92 -4.28
C SER A 38 -16.90 12.54 -3.81
N GLN A 39 -16.94 11.52 -4.68
CA GLN A 39 -16.43 10.18 -4.39
C GLN A 39 -14.90 10.10 -4.51
N ALA A 40 -14.30 11.02 -5.26
CA ALA A 40 -12.88 11.00 -5.51
C ALA A 40 -12.07 11.27 -4.24
N ASP A 41 -11.03 10.48 -4.04
CA ASP A 41 -10.07 10.63 -2.95
C ASP A 41 -8.72 11.15 -3.45
N TYR A 42 -7.76 11.23 -2.54
CA TYR A 42 -6.41 11.72 -2.84
C TYR A 42 -5.55 10.72 -3.63
N SER A 43 -6.02 9.49 -3.85
CA SER A 43 -5.29 8.48 -4.61
C SER A 43 -5.64 8.50 -6.11
N GLY A 44 -6.75 9.14 -6.49
CA GLY A 44 -7.26 9.11 -7.85
C GLY A 44 -7.88 7.75 -8.22
N LEU A 45 -8.01 6.83 -7.26
CA LEU A 45 -8.61 5.51 -7.38
C LEU A 45 -9.75 5.39 -6.36
N PHE A 46 -10.99 5.29 -6.81
CA PHE A 46 -12.15 5.31 -5.92
C PHE A 46 -13.36 4.60 -6.52
N ARG A 47 -14.23 4.08 -5.64
CA ARG A 47 -15.48 3.47 -6.08
C ARG A 47 -16.43 4.55 -6.60
N TYR A 48 -16.93 4.36 -7.81
CA TYR A 48 -17.84 5.27 -8.46
C TYR A 48 -18.97 4.49 -9.15
N PRO A 49 -20.14 4.34 -8.48
CA PRO A 49 -21.26 3.61 -9.04
C PRO A 49 -21.69 4.15 -10.39
N ARG A 50 -21.98 3.25 -11.35
CA ARG A 50 -22.21 3.62 -12.76
C ARG A 50 -23.38 4.58 -12.91
N SER A 51 -24.47 4.32 -12.19
CA SER A 51 -25.68 5.14 -12.21
C SER A 51 -25.42 6.54 -11.65
N LEU A 52 -24.66 6.64 -10.56
CA LEU A 52 -24.25 7.93 -9.99
C LEU A 52 -23.33 8.69 -10.96
N PHE A 53 -22.37 7.99 -11.58
CA PHE A 53 -21.43 8.61 -12.51
C PHE A 53 -22.14 9.16 -13.75
N ALA A 54 -23.05 8.39 -14.33
CA ALA A 54 -23.85 8.83 -15.48
C ALA A 54 -24.73 10.04 -15.11
N SER A 55 -25.36 9.99 -13.92
CA SER A 55 -26.17 11.09 -13.41
C SER A 55 -25.36 12.37 -13.16
N GLU A 56 -24.19 12.29 -12.52
CA GLU A 56 -23.32 13.46 -12.28
C GLU A 56 -22.73 14.01 -13.60
N ALA A 57 -22.55 13.16 -14.62
CA ALA A 57 -22.11 13.57 -15.94
C ALA A 57 -23.23 14.10 -16.84
N GLY A 58 -24.50 13.94 -16.43
CA GLY A 58 -25.67 14.39 -17.19
C GLY A 58 -25.92 13.59 -18.48
N ILE A 59 -25.58 12.30 -18.49
CA ILE A 59 -25.70 11.41 -19.64
C ILE A 59 -26.33 10.06 -19.26
N THR A 60 -26.70 9.25 -20.24
CA THR A 60 -27.18 7.88 -19.97
C THR A 60 -26.04 6.94 -19.62
N GLU A 61 -26.35 5.81 -19.00
CA GLU A 61 -25.36 4.79 -18.65
C GLU A 61 -24.70 4.15 -19.88
N GLU A 62 -25.41 4.06 -21.01
CA GLU A 62 -24.88 3.57 -22.29
C GLU A 62 -23.89 4.58 -22.90
N GLN A 63 -24.23 5.87 -22.83
CA GLN A 63 -23.32 6.93 -23.27
C GLN A 63 -22.06 6.98 -22.40
N LEU A 64 -22.23 6.81 -21.08
CA LEU A 64 -21.10 6.74 -20.16
C LEU A 64 -20.15 5.59 -20.53
N GLN A 65 -20.68 4.41 -20.84
CA GLN A 65 -19.86 3.26 -21.23
C GLN A 65 -19.00 3.56 -22.49
N VAL A 66 -19.59 4.22 -23.49
CA VAL A 66 -18.86 4.63 -24.70
C VAL A 66 -17.79 5.68 -24.37
N SER A 67 -18.11 6.69 -23.56
CA SER A 67 -17.15 7.72 -23.16
C SER A 67 -16.01 7.15 -22.33
N VAL A 68 -16.30 6.25 -21.38
CA VAL A 68 -15.30 5.54 -20.57
C VAL A 68 -14.35 4.74 -21.45
N GLN A 69 -14.85 4.00 -22.44
CA GLN A 69 -13.99 3.25 -23.36
C GLN A 69 -13.02 4.19 -24.09
N ARG A 70 -13.50 5.32 -24.62
CA ARG A 70 -12.65 6.31 -25.31
C ARG A 70 -11.63 6.96 -24.39
N LEU A 71 -11.99 7.21 -23.14
CA LEU A 71 -11.07 7.74 -22.14
C LEU A 71 -10.01 6.72 -21.74
N ASN A 72 -10.36 5.44 -21.71
CA ASN A 72 -9.44 4.33 -21.48
C ASN A 72 -8.46 4.16 -22.66
N ASP A 73 -8.97 4.20 -23.90
CA ASP A 73 -8.14 4.15 -25.11
C ASP A 73 -7.17 5.34 -25.18
N ALA A 74 -7.59 6.50 -24.68
CA ALA A 74 -6.74 7.69 -24.56
C ALA A 74 -5.81 7.68 -23.33
N GLN A 75 -5.82 6.62 -22.51
CA GLN A 75 -5.05 6.48 -21.26
C GLN A 75 -5.28 7.64 -20.27
N LEU A 76 -6.50 8.16 -20.21
CA LEU A 76 -6.89 9.24 -19.29
C LEU A 76 -7.62 8.71 -18.06
N LEU A 77 -8.41 7.66 -18.22
CA LEU A 77 -9.26 7.10 -17.17
C LEU A 77 -9.49 5.62 -17.43
N GLU A 78 -9.39 4.83 -16.38
CA GLU A 78 -9.77 3.42 -16.37
C GLU A 78 -11.02 3.26 -15.51
N TYR A 79 -11.93 2.38 -15.90
CA TYR A 79 -13.13 2.07 -15.13
C TYR A 79 -13.45 0.58 -15.23
N ASP A 80 -13.59 -0.06 -14.09
CA ASP A 80 -14.06 -1.43 -13.97
C ASP A 80 -15.53 -1.40 -13.56
N SER A 81 -16.42 -1.83 -14.46
CA SER A 81 -17.87 -1.81 -14.24
C SER A 81 -18.34 -2.88 -13.26
N GLU A 82 -17.60 -3.98 -13.09
CA GLU A 82 -18.01 -5.10 -12.24
C GLU A 82 -17.85 -4.74 -10.76
N VAL A 83 -16.75 -4.05 -10.43
CA VAL A 83 -16.50 -3.56 -9.05
C VAL A 83 -16.78 -2.07 -8.89
N GLU A 84 -17.27 -1.41 -9.95
CA GLU A 84 -17.56 0.02 -10.02
C GLU A 84 -16.38 0.88 -9.55
N LEU A 85 -15.17 0.54 -10.00
CA LEU A 85 -13.93 1.17 -9.54
C LEU A 85 -13.34 2.02 -10.65
N LEU A 86 -13.02 3.27 -10.33
CA LEU A 86 -12.46 4.23 -11.27
C LEU A 86 -11.04 4.60 -10.88
N ARG A 87 -10.15 4.68 -11.88
CA ARG A 87 -8.79 5.23 -11.74
C ARG A 87 -8.59 6.34 -12.75
N ILE A 88 -8.16 7.50 -12.26
CA ILE A 88 -7.67 8.57 -13.11
C ILE A 88 -6.21 8.29 -13.43
N SER A 89 -5.89 8.11 -14.72
CA SER A 89 -4.52 7.83 -15.16
C SER A 89 -3.66 9.08 -15.06
N GLY A 90 -2.40 8.93 -14.64
CA GLY A 90 -1.48 10.07 -14.52
C GLY A 90 -1.74 10.98 -13.31
N TRP A 91 -2.56 10.52 -12.36
CA TRP A 91 -2.81 11.18 -11.09
C TRP A 91 -1.51 11.56 -10.34
N PHE A 92 -0.62 10.60 -10.07
CA PHE A 92 0.64 10.83 -9.34
C PHE A 92 1.77 11.34 -10.24
N ARG A 93 1.58 11.36 -11.56
CA ARG A 93 2.45 12.11 -12.48
C ARG A 93 2.13 13.61 -12.52
N SER A 94 1.07 14.04 -11.83
CA SER A 94 0.57 15.41 -11.82
C SER A 94 0.89 16.17 -10.52
N ILE A 95 0.23 17.33 -10.35
CA ILE A 95 0.28 18.11 -9.10
C ILE A 95 -0.34 17.36 -7.91
N ASN A 96 -1.12 16.29 -8.17
CA ASN A 96 -1.75 15.48 -7.12
C ASN A 96 -0.77 14.51 -6.43
N CYS A 97 0.44 14.33 -6.96
CA CYS A 97 1.50 13.58 -6.29
C CYS A 97 1.74 14.12 -4.86
N PRO A 98 1.81 13.26 -3.82
CA PRO A 98 2.13 13.72 -2.48
C PRO A 98 3.50 14.42 -2.46
N ASP A 99 3.57 15.52 -1.73
CA ASP A 99 4.73 16.42 -1.64
C ASP A 99 5.48 16.31 -0.32
N ASN A 100 5.00 15.45 0.60
CA ASN A 100 5.61 15.22 1.91
C ASN A 100 5.36 13.80 2.40
N LEU A 101 6.20 13.35 3.33
CA LEU A 101 6.21 11.98 3.86
C LEU A 101 4.86 11.58 4.49
N SER A 102 4.22 12.47 5.25
CA SER A 102 2.94 12.14 5.91
C SER A 102 1.85 11.81 4.89
N ARG A 103 1.81 12.53 3.76
CA ARG A 103 0.85 12.21 2.68
C ARG A 103 1.19 10.90 1.97
N VAL A 104 2.47 10.58 1.79
CA VAL A 104 2.91 9.28 1.25
C VAL A 104 2.43 8.15 2.17
N GLN A 105 2.69 8.26 3.47
CA GLN A 105 2.27 7.28 4.48
C GLN A 105 0.76 7.06 4.49
N ASN A 106 -0.03 8.14 4.48
CA ASN A 106 -1.49 8.05 4.46
C ASN A 106 -2.02 7.34 3.20
N LEU A 107 -1.41 7.58 2.04
CA LEU A 107 -1.79 6.91 0.79
C LEU A 107 -1.35 5.44 0.78
N ALA A 108 -0.14 5.14 1.24
CA ALA A 108 0.36 3.78 1.39
C ALA A 108 -0.56 2.95 2.30
N GLN A 109 -0.94 3.50 3.46
CA GLN A 109 -1.93 2.89 4.35
C GLN A 109 -3.30 2.74 3.68
N GLY A 110 -3.71 3.72 2.87
CA GLY A 110 -4.95 3.66 2.08
C GLY A 110 -4.99 2.43 1.17
N TYR A 111 -3.91 2.18 0.43
CA TYR A 111 -3.78 0.98 -0.42
C TYR A 111 -3.78 -0.33 0.38
N LEU A 112 -3.19 -0.33 1.58
CA LEU A 112 -3.07 -1.52 2.44
C LEU A 112 -4.24 -1.71 3.41
N SER A 113 -5.25 -0.84 3.37
CA SER A 113 -6.39 -0.86 4.31
C SER A 113 -7.30 -2.09 4.17
N GLY A 114 -7.22 -2.79 3.04
CA GLY A 114 -8.13 -3.89 2.69
C GLY A 114 -9.48 -3.43 2.13
N GLU A 115 -9.73 -2.12 2.02
CA GLU A 115 -10.96 -1.58 1.41
C GLU A 115 -10.97 -1.70 -0.13
N LEU A 116 -9.80 -1.77 -0.76
CA LEU A 116 -9.65 -1.85 -2.21
C LEU A 116 -9.62 -3.30 -2.70
N PRO A 117 -10.27 -3.62 -3.82
CA PRO A 117 -10.15 -4.94 -4.43
C PRO A 117 -8.75 -5.16 -5.01
N THR A 118 -8.34 -6.42 -5.17
CA THR A 118 -7.01 -6.79 -5.71
C THR A 118 -7.01 -6.93 -7.24
N THR A 119 -7.51 -5.90 -7.91
CA THR A 119 -7.66 -5.81 -9.38
C THR A 119 -6.47 -5.12 -10.04
N ASP A 120 -6.34 -5.27 -11.35
CA ASP A 120 -5.20 -4.71 -12.13
C ASP A 120 -5.21 -3.19 -12.14
N ILE A 121 -6.38 -2.56 -12.12
CA ILE A 121 -6.55 -1.11 -11.96
C ILE A 121 -5.90 -0.61 -10.66
N CYS A 122 -5.98 -1.38 -9.57
CA CYS A 122 -5.28 -1.06 -8.32
C CYS A 122 -3.77 -1.23 -8.45
N ARG A 123 -3.29 -2.30 -9.10
CA ARG A 123 -1.86 -2.55 -9.34
C ARG A 123 -1.22 -1.43 -10.17
N ARG A 124 -1.89 -0.97 -11.23
CA ARG A 124 -1.48 0.20 -12.01
C ARG A 124 -1.45 1.48 -11.18
N SER A 125 -2.42 1.66 -10.27
CA SER A 125 -2.42 2.78 -9.32
C SER A 125 -1.25 2.76 -8.34
N ILE A 126 -0.92 1.59 -7.82
CA ILE A 126 0.23 1.40 -6.94
C ILE A 126 1.53 1.67 -7.70
N ALA A 127 1.66 1.15 -8.92
CA ALA A 127 2.86 1.36 -9.75
C ALA A 127 3.09 2.86 -10.03
N GLU A 128 2.03 3.56 -10.45
CA GLU A 128 2.09 5.00 -10.68
C GLU A 128 2.40 5.79 -9.40
N PHE A 129 1.79 5.41 -8.28
CA PHE A 129 2.06 6.02 -6.97
C PHE A 129 3.53 5.89 -6.58
N VAL A 130 4.10 4.70 -6.72
CA VAL A 130 5.52 4.41 -6.41
C VAL A 130 6.43 5.31 -7.23
N LEU A 131 6.34 5.28 -8.56
CA LEU A 131 7.21 6.11 -9.39
C LEU A 131 6.98 7.60 -9.20
N GLY A 132 5.73 8.03 -9.03
CA GLY A 132 5.42 9.43 -8.74
C GLY A 132 6.13 9.90 -7.46
N CYS A 133 6.10 9.10 -6.40
CA CYS A 133 6.78 9.40 -5.15
C CYS A 133 8.30 9.43 -5.30
N LEU A 134 8.90 8.46 -6.01
CA LEU A 134 10.34 8.44 -6.26
C LEU A 134 10.79 9.67 -7.07
N ALA A 135 10.06 10.02 -8.14
CA ALA A 135 10.36 11.19 -8.95
C ALA A 135 10.19 12.50 -8.17
N ARG A 136 9.26 12.53 -7.21
CA ARG A 136 9.09 13.67 -6.30
C ARG A 136 10.21 13.74 -5.26
N ALA A 137 10.69 12.61 -4.75
CA ALA A 137 11.76 12.53 -3.77
C ALA A 137 13.07 13.15 -4.29
N GLN A 138 13.33 13.05 -5.60
CA GLN A 138 14.49 13.67 -6.24
C GLN A 138 14.43 15.21 -6.29
N ARG A 139 13.26 15.83 -6.08
CA ARG A 139 13.11 17.29 -6.12
C ARG A 139 13.52 17.99 -4.81
N PHE A 140 13.76 17.23 -3.75
CA PHE A 140 14.26 17.80 -2.51
C PHE A 140 15.72 18.25 -2.69
N LYS A 141 16.11 19.29 -1.93
CA LYS A 141 17.48 19.82 -1.99
C LYS A 141 18.49 18.74 -1.62
N ALA A 142 19.64 18.73 -2.29
CA ALA A 142 20.77 17.89 -1.93
C ALA A 142 21.12 18.07 -0.43
N GLY A 143 21.27 16.96 0.29
CA GLY A 143 21.50 16.94 1.74
C GLY A 143 20.24 16.99 2.61
N SER A 144 19.04 17.11 2.03
CA SER A 144 17.79 16.97 2.78
C SER A 144 17.50 15.50 3.10
N GLU A 145 17.09 15.23 4.34
CA GLU A 145 16.64 13.90 4.75
C GLU A 145 15.25 13.51 4.22
N HIS A 146 14.49 14.45 3.63
CA HIS A 146 13.11 14.18 3.22
C HIS A 146 13.01 13.19 2.05
N GLY A 147 13.88 13.33 1.04
CA GLY A 147 13.91 12.44 -0.12
C GLY A 147 14.18 10.98 0.29
N PRO A 148 15.30 10.70 1.00
CA PRO A 148 15.61 9.35 1.48
C PRO A 148 14.49 8.73 2.32
N LYS A 149 13.87 9.48 3.23
CA LYS A 149 12.74 8.98 4.04
C LYS A 149 11.54 8.56 3.21
N ILE A 150 11.27 9.25 2.09
CA ILE A 150 10.22 8.84 1.15
C ILE A 150 10.59 7.54 0.45
N VAL A 151 11.84 7.38 0.01
CA VAL A 151 12.31 6.13 -0.61
C VAL A 151 12.20 4.94 0.35
N ASP A 152 12.61 5.13 1.61
CA ASP A 152 12.49 4.10 2.66
C ASP A 152 11.04 3.71 2.93
N GLU A 153 10.12 4.69 2.99
CA GLU A 153 8.69 4.45 3.14
C GLU A 153 8.12 3.67 1.95
N ILE A 154 8.51 4.01 0.72
CA ILE A 154 8.10 3.30 -0.49
C ILE A 154 8.65 1.86 -0.50
N ARG A 155 9.90 1.64 -0.06
CA ARG A 155 10.47 0.30 0.09
C ARG A 155 9.64 -0.55 1.07
N ALA A 156 9.33 -0.01 2.24
CA ALA A 156 8.53 -0.69 3.26
C ALA A 156 7.09 -0.97 2.78
N PHE A 157 6.48 0.00 2.11
CA PHE A 157 5.17 -0.15 1.49
C PHE A 157 5.17 -1.27 0.46
N LEU A 158 6.11 -1.29 -0.48
CA LEU A 158 6.20 -2.31 -1.53
C LEU A 158 6.39 -3.72 -0.98
N ALA A 159 7.22 -3.87 0.05
CA ALA A 159 7.41 -5.16 0.72
C ALA A 159 6.09 -5.75 1.24
N THR A 160 5.14 -4.91 1.64
CA THR A 160 3.80 -5.35 2.08
C THR A 160 2.82 -5.44 0.91
N ALA A 161 2.84 -4.46 0.00
CA ALA A 161 1.95 -4.38 -1.15
C ALA A 161 2.15 -5.55 -2.12
N GLY A 162 3.37 -6.03 -2.32
CA GLY A 162 3.65 -7.23 -3.13
C GLY A 162 2.98 -8.50 -2.60
N VAL A 163 2.76 -8.56 -1.28
CA VAL A 163 2.04 -9.67 -0.63
C VAL A 163 0.54 -9.58 -0.86
N VAL A 164 -0.01 -8.39 -0.66
CA VAL A 164 -1.45 -8.12 -0.77
C VAL A 164 -1.90 -8.17 -2.24
N PHE A 165 -1.16 -7.50 -3.11
CA PHE A 165 -1.40 -7.41 -4.54
C PHE A 165 -0.44 -8.34 -5.28
N ARG A 166 -0.73 -9.65 -5.26
CA ARG A 166 0.05 -10.64 -6.01
C ARG A 166 0.25 -10.22 -7.47
N ASN A 167 1.40 -10.55 -8.04
CA ASN A 167 1.80 -10.15 -9.40
C ASN A 167 1.87 -8.62 -9.60
N LEU A 168 2.31 -7.86 -8.59
CA LEU A 168 2.50 -6.41 -8.71
C LEU A 168 3.70 -6.03 -9.58
N ARG A 169 4.76 -6.85 -9.58
CA ARG A 169 6.04 -6.59 -10.25
C ARG A 169 5.91 -6.21 -11.73
N PRO A 170 5.16 -6.93 -12.59
CA PRO A 170 5.03 -6.55 -14.01
C PRO A 170 4.48 -5.14 -14.23
N PHE A 171 3.54 -4.70 -13.39
CA PHE A 171 2.96 -3.35 -13.47
C PHE A 171 3.97 -2.27 -13.07
N LEU A 172 4.81 -2.55 -12.07
CA LEU A 172 5.90 -1.65 -11.68
C LEU A 172 6.94 -1.52 -12.80
N GLU A 173 7.32 -2.63 -13.43
CA GLU A 173 8.27 -2.65 -14.54
C GLU A 173 7.74 -1.97 -15.81
N GLU A 174 6.44 -2.12 -16.10
CA GLU A 174 5.77 -1.44 -17.21
C GLU A 174 5.73 0.08 -16.99
N GLU A 175 5.26 0.54 -15.83
CA GLU A 175 5.22 1.97 -15.49
C GLU A 175 6.66 2.55 -15.49
N PHE A 176 7.66 1.79 -15.04
CA PHE A 176 9.06 2.21 -15.04
C PHE A 176 9.61 2.38 -16.46
N ARG A 177 9.27 1.46 -17.36
CA ARG A 177 9.69 1.54 -18.76
C ARG A 177 9.16 2.80 -19.43
N GLU A 178 7.93 3.20 -19.11
CA GLU A 178 7.29 4.38 -19.71
C GLU A 178 7.74 5.70 -19.08
N TYR A 179 7.85 5.77 -17.75
CA TYR A 179 8.02 7.04 -17.03
C TYR A 179 9.20 7.09 -16.05
N GLY A 180 9.90 5.98 -15.85
CA GLY A 180 10.86 5.79 -14.76
C GLY A 180 12.31 6.19 -15.05
N ALA A 181 12.63 6.67 -16.26
CA ALA A 181 14.01 6.89 -16.69
C ALA A 181 14.85 7.76 -15.74
N SER A 182 14.24 8.75 -15.07
CA SER A 182 14.96 9.62 -14.14
C SER A 182 15.20 9.00 -12.76
N VAL A 183 14.51 7.93 -12.40
CA VAL A 183 14.50 7.32 -11.04
C VAL A 183 15.08 5.91 -11.02
N ALA A 184 15.90 5.53 -12.00
CA ALA A 184 16.43 4.18 -12.15
C ALA A 184 17.07 3.63 -10.87
N ARG A 185 17.93 4.42 -10.23
CA ARG A 185 18.65 3.99 -9.02
C ARG A 185 17.71 3.74 -7.85
N GLU A 186 16.82 4.68 -7.56
CA GLU A 186 15.85 4.53 -6.46
C GLU A 186 14.84 3.42 -6.76
N PHE A 187 14.46 3.23 -8.02
CA PHE A 187 13.57 2.17 -8.44
C PHE A 187 14.18 0.78 -8.22
N GLU A 188 15.43 0.57 -8.65
CA GLU A 188 16.14 -0.70 -8.43
C GLU A 188 16.23 -1.07 -6.94
N ASP A 189 16.52 -0.08 -6.08
CA ASP A 189 16.60 -0.23 -4.63
C ASP A 189 15.25 -0.67 -4.02
N VAL A 190 14.15 0.01 -4.37
CA VAL A 190 12.83 -0.39 -3.82
C VAL A 190 12.33 -1.72 -4.41
N MET A 191 12.69 -2.05 -5.65
CA MET A 191 12.37 -3.34 -6.29
C MET A 191 13.13 -4.50 -5.65
N LEU A 192 14.37 -4.29 -5.21
CA LEU A 192 15.10 -5.30 -4.44
C LEU A 192 14.34 -5.68 -3.16
N GLY A 193 13.83 -4.66 -2.43
CA GLY A 193 13.02 -4.88 -1.23
C GLY A 193 11.73 -5.66 -1.50
N LEU A 194 11.08 -5.44 -2.64
CA LEU A 194 9.92 -6.22 -3.08
C LEU A 194 10.29 -7.70 -3.29
N VAL A 195 11.36 -7.97 -4.05
CA VAL A 195 11.81 -9.33 -4.36
C VAL A 195 12.21 -10.10 -3.09
N GLU A 196 12.90 -9.43 -2.15
CA GLU A 196 13.26 -10.03 -0.86
C GLU A 196 12.02 -10.41 -0.04
N ALA A 197 10.99 -9.56 -0.03
CA ALA A 197 9.74 -9.81 0.67
C ALA A 197 8.95 -10.97 0.04
N GLU A 198 8.84 -11.01 -1.30
CA GLU A 198 8.24 -12.12 -2.04
C GLU A 198 8.95 -13.45 -1.76
N ALA A 199 10.30 -13.46 -1.81
CA ALA A 199 11.10 -14.63 -1.52
C ALA A 199 10.94 -15.11 -0.07
N LYS A 200 10.84 -14.17 0.90
CA LYS A 200 10.59 -14.51 2.31
C LYS A 200 9.23 -15.17 2.49
N MET A 201 8.19 -14.68 1.81
CA MET A 201 6.86 -15.27 1.86
C MET A 201 6.85 -16.67 1.25
N GLN A 202 7.50 -16.86 0.10
CA GLN A 202 7.57 -18.16 -0.56
C GLN A 202 8.22 -19.21 0.34
N ARG A 203 9.37 -18.88 0.95
CA ARG A 203 10.04 -19.77 1.92
C ARG A 203 9.15 -20.13 3.12
N ALA A 204 8.33 -19.20 3.59
CA ALA A 204 7.39 -19.45 4.68
C ALA A 204 6.27 -20.42 4.24
N ALA A 205 5.74 -20.25 3.02
CA ALA A 205 4.74 -21.14 2.45
C ALA A 205 5.30 -22.57 2.25
N ASP A 206 6.51 -22.69 1.68
CA ASP A 206 7.19 -23.97 1.48
C ASP A 206 7.41 -24.71 2.80
N ARG A 207 7.77 -23.98 3.87
CA ARG A 207 7.95 -24.55 5.22
C ARG A 207 6.64 -25.09 5.79
N ILE A 208 5.51 -24.42 5.56
CA ILE A 208 4.19 -24.86 6.02
C ILE A 208 3.79 -26.14 5.26
N GLN A 209 3.96 -26.15 3.93
CA GLN A 209 3.68 -27.33 3.11
C GLN A 209 4.53 -28.54 3.52
N MET A 210 5.82 -28.33 3.81
CA MET A 210 6.69 -29.39 4.30
C MET A 210 6.23 -29.93 5.67
N GLN A 211 5.80 -29.07 6.60
CA GLN A 211 5.28 -29.50 7.89
C GLN A 211 3.96 -30.28 7.76
N GLU A 212 3.09 -29.88 6.83
CA GLU A 212 1.85 -30.58 6.54
C GLU A 212 2.11 -31.95 5.90
N ALA A 213 3.04 -32.03 4.96
CA ALA A 213 3.47 -33.30 4.36
C ALA A 213 4.06 -34.26 5.41
N ILE A 214 4.89 -33.76 6.34
CA ILE A 214 5.42 -34.57 7.46
C ILE A 214 4.29 -35.07 8.36
N ARG A 215 3.29 -34.24 8.68
CA ARG A 215 2.12 -34.65 9.48
C ARG A 215 1.28 -35.72 8.79
N VAL A 216 1.05 -35.59 7.48
CA VAL A 216 0.31 -36.58 6.69
C VAL A 216 1.09 -37.90 6.66
N ALA A 217 2.40 -37.86 6.42
CA ALA A 217 3.25 -39.06 6.45
C ALA A 217 3.23 -39.76 7.82
N ALA A 218 3.30 -39.00 8.92
CA ALA A 218 3.21 -39.55 10.27
C ALA A 218 1.81 -40.08 10.65
N GLY A 219 0.76 -39.63 9.96
CA GLY A 219 -0.62 -40.11 10.14
C GLY A 219 -0.96 -41.39 9.39
N CYS A 220 -0.09 -41.86 8.48
CA CYS A 220 -0.28 -43.09 7.71
C CYS A 220 0.30 -44.36 8.36
N ASP A 221 1.02 -44.24 9.49
CA ASP A 221 1.64 -45.38 10.19
C ASP A 221 0.73 -46.06 11.26
N GLN A 222 -0.54 -45.68 11.38
CA GLN A 222 -1.51 -46.40 12.22
C GLN A 222 -2.42 -47.31 11.38
N GLY A 223 -1.79 -48.31 10.77
CA GLY A 223 -2.43 -49.33 9.95
C GLY A 223 -1.89 -50.72 10.21
N GLY A 224 -1.98 -51.17 11.47
CA GLY A 224 -2.04 -52.58 11.86
C GLY A 224 -0.84 -53.47 11.50
N ASP A 225 0.10 -53.60 12.44
CA ASP A 225 0.86 -54.84 12.57
C ASP A 225 0.69 -55.41 13.98
N THR A 226 -0.03 -56.52 14.03
CA THR A 226 -0.23 -57.41 15.16
C THR A 226 1.11 -57.97 15.65
N LEU A 227 1.43 -57.72 16.92
CA LEU A 227 2.46 -58.44 17.67
C LEU A 227 2.09 -59.93 17.84
N PRO A 228 3.08 -60.84 17.78
CA PRO A 228 3.04 -62.08 18.54
C PRO A 228 4.18 -62.15 19.60
N PRO A 229 4.10 -63.12 20.55
CA PRO A 229 4.51 -62.91 21.94
C PRO A 229 5.97 -63.28 22.29
N GLN A 230 6.36 -62.76 23.47
CA GLN A 230 7.65 -62.87 24.16
C GLN A 230 8.30 -64.26 24.19
N GLU A 231 9.63 -64.29 24.00
CA GLU A 231 10.51 -65.22 24.73
C GLU A 231 11.48 -64.44 25.61
N LYS A 232 11.50 -64.82 26.89
CA LYS A 232 12.40 -64.34 27.94
C LYS A 232 13.82 -64.84 27.68
N ARG A 233 14.82 -63.99 27.89
CA ARG A 233 16.12 -64.40 28.45
C ARG A 233 16.75 -63.24 29.23
N GLU A 234 17.00 -63.53 30.50
CA GLU A 234 17.66 -62.69 31.49
C GLU A 234 19.18 -62.61 31.29
N ASP A 235 19.73 -61.59 31.94
CA ASP A 235 21.10 -61.43 32.44
C ASP A 235 22.25 -61.09 31.47
N SER A 236 22.70 -59.82 31.51
CA SER A 236 23.82 -59.48 32.42
C SER A 236 24.27 -58.01 32.36
N LYS A 237 24.35 -57.44 33.56
CA LYS A 237 25.14 -56.29 34.06
C LYS A 237 26.31 -55.77 33.21
N ASN A 238 26.38 -54.43 33.07
CA ASN A 238 27.50 -53.60 33.57
C ASN A 238 27.18 -52.11 33.35
N THR A 239 26.84 -51.34 34.40
CA THR A 239 27.74 -50.38 35.09
C THR A 239 28.56 -49.47 34.17
N LYS A 240 28.13 -48.22 34.04
CA LYS A 240 28.86 -47.06 34.60
C LYS A 240 28.01 -45.79 34.58
N LYS A 241 27.75 -45.29 35.80
CA LYS A 241 27.51 -43.89 36.10
C LYS A 241 28.76 -43.11 35.69
N ASP A 242 28.59 -41.94 35.09
CA ASP A 242 29.33 -40.78 35.54
C ASP A 242 28.38 -39.58 35.63
N LYS A 243 28.18 -39.15 36.87
CA LYS A 243 27.71 -37.82 37.25
C LYS A 243 28.96 -36.96 37.34
N MET A 244 28.97 -35.80 36.69
CA MET A 244 29.66 -34.66 37.24
C MET A 244 28.72 -33.46 37.21
N ALA A 245 28.39 -33.03 38.42
CA ALA A 245 27.80 -31.75 38.76
C ALA A 245 28.91 -30.88 39.37
N PHE A 246 28.89 -29.59 39.03
CA PHE A 246 29.37 -28.42 39.79
C PHE A 246 28.51 -27.25 39.22
N ALA A 247 27.60 -26.58 39.94
CA ALA A 247 27.71 -25.69 41.12
C ALA A 247 28.70 -24.53 40.86
N ASP A 248 28.44 -23.26 41.15
CA ASP A 248 27.30 -22.49 41.65
C ASP A 248 27.65 -21.00 41.37
N ASP A 249 26.64 -20.13 41.49
CA ASP A 249 26.70 -18.73 41.95
C ASP A 249 27.61 -17.69 41.28
N PHE A 250 26.96 -16.69 40.69
CA PHE A 250 27.24 -15.30 41.07
C PHE A 250 25.96 -14.45 41.00
N THR A 251 25.41 -14.14 42.18
CA THR A 251 24.36 -13.14 42.41
C THR A 251 24.96 -11.75 42.67
N ALA A 252 24.14 -10.72 42.39
CA ALA A 252 24.12 -9.39 43.03
C ALA A 252 25.30 -8.44 42.68
N THR A 253 25.16 -7.12 42.48
CA THR A 253 24.21 -6.12 43.02
C THR A 253 24.52 -4.74 42.40
N GLY A 254 23.57 -3.80 42.50
CA GLY A 254 23.80 -2.34 42.41
C GLY A 254 22.91 -1.66 41.36
N GLU A 255 21.63 -1.36 41.63
CA GLU A 255 21.11 -0.20 42.39
C GLU A 255 21.62 1.16 41.88
N ILE A 256 20.76 1.93 41.18
CA ILE A 256 19.80 2.98 41.64
C ILE A 256 20.45 4.37 41.67
N ASP A 257 19.92 5.27 40.84
CA ASP A 257 19.52 6.66 41.13
C ASP A 257 19.15 7.33 39.79
N GLY A 258 18.09 8.12 39.61
CA GLY A 258 17.11 8.69 40.51
C GLY A 258 16.42 9.88 39.81
N ASN A 259 15.12 10.06 40.10
CA ASN A 259 14.24 11.23 39.90
C ASN A 259 13.70 11.55 38.47
N GLN A 260 12.38 11.39 38.20
CA GLN A 260 11.19 12.14 38.69
C GLN A 260 11.26 13.65 38.36
N ALA A 261 10.24 14.38 37.88
CA ALA A 261 8.78 14.22 37.81
C ALA A 261 8.20 15.23 36.78
N GLY A 262 6.93 15.09 36.41
CA GLY A 262 6.17 16.23 35.85
C GLY A 262 4.94 15.90 35.00
N LYS A 263 3.86 15.39 35.62
CA LYS A 263 2.50 15.53 35.07
C LYS A 263 2.04 16.97 35.26
N SER A 264 1.59 17.64 34.21
CA SER A 264 0.55 18.68 34.33
C SER A 264 -0.30 18.76 33.06
N ALA A 265 -1.60 18.84 33.29
CA ALA A 265 -2.64 19.01 32.30
C ALA A 265 -2.62 20.43 31.70
N ARG A 266 -3.17 20.53 30.48
CA ARG A 266 -3.34 21.77 29.68
C ARG A 266 -4.04 22.90 30.46
N PRO A 267 -3.94 24.12 29.91
CA PRO A 267 -5.18 24.73 29.43
C PRO A 267 -5.13 25.11 27.95
N LEU A 268 -6.30 24.98 27.32
CA LEU A 268 -6.64 25.43 25.99
C LEU A 268 -6.43 26.95 25.87
N ALA A 269 -5.41 27.38 25.14
CA ALA A 269 -5.36 28.75 24.62
C ALA A 269 -6.17 28.80 23.32
N ALA A 270 -7.30 29.49 23.42
CA ALA A 270 -8.32 29.64 22.40
C ALA A 270 -7.78 30.26 21.10
N THR A 271 -8.10 29.56 20.02
CA THR A 271 -8.73 30.09 18.81
C THR A 271 -9.24 31.53 18.92
N LEU A 272 -8.44 32.50 18.50
CA LEU A 272 -8.87 33.89 18.27
C LEU A 272 -8.81 34.31 16.79
N ASN A 273 -8.80 33.34 15.88
CA ASN A 273 -8.85 33.58 14.44
C ASN A 273 -9.81 32.63 13.71
N SER A 274 -10.96 32.30 14.32
CA SER A 274 -12.03 31.60 13.60
C SER A 274 -12.94 32.63 12.89
N PRO A 275 -13.38 32.36 11.65
CA PRO A 275 -14.29 33.25 10.91
C PRO A 275 -15.61 33.54 11.64
N LEU A 276 -16.07 32.61 12.49
CA LEU A 276 -17.29 32.74 13.29
C LEU A 276 -17.22 33.84 14.36
N VAL A 277 -16.06 34.04 15.01
CA VAL A 277 -15.87 35.11 16.01
C VAL A 277 -15.78 36.49 15.33
N ARG A 278 -15.32 36.54 14.07
CA ARG A 278 -15.28 37.76 13.26
C ARG A 278 -16.67 38.23 12.85
N ALA A 279 -17.58 37.30 12.53
CA ALA A 279 -18.96 37.61 12.16
C ALA A 279 -19.75 38.23 13.32
N LEU A 280 -19.52 37.77 14.56
CA LEU A 280 -20.23 38.28 15.75
C LEU A 280 -19.78 39.67 16.20
N ARG A 281 -18.56 40.11 15.85
CA ARG A 281 -18.07 41.48 16.18
C ARG A 281 -18.46 42.54 15.15
N ALA A 282 -18.88 42.14 13.96
CA ALA A 282 -19.30 43.07 12.90
C ALA A 282 -20.77 43.50 13.01
N SER A 283 -21.51 42.93 13.96
CA SER A 283 -22.94 43.16 14.18
C SER A 283 -23.27 43.69 15.59
N ALA A 284 -22.31 44.39 16.21
CA ALA A 284 -22.48 45.12 17.47
C ALA A 284 -22.19 46.61 17.25
#